data_AF-A0A7W1G6Q7-F1
#
_entry.id   AF-A0A7W1G6Q7-F1
#
_cell.length_a   1.000
_cell.length_b   1.000
_cell.length_c   1.000
_cell.angle_alpha   90.00
_cell.angle_beta   90.00
_cell.angle_gamma   90.00
#
_symmetry.space_group_name_H-M   'P 1'
#
loop_
_entity.id
_entity.type
_entity.pdbx_description
1 polymer ?
#
loop_
_entity_poly.entity_id
_entity_poly.type
_entity_poly.pdbx_seq_one_letter_code
_entity_poly.pdbx_strand_id
1 'polypeptide(L)'
;MTTTTPPFACMELMWGDVSGAKLEPWLDEIRAIGFTGVALRRTTLEPFFAEPARFAAMLASRGLALAGAYTTIDTPAAEIERACGFLRELGCRDLVLHGGTRAAGEFARSAAILG
;
A
#
# COMPACT_ATOMS: atom_id res chain seq x y z
N MET A 1 -19.02 5.95 4.99
CA MET A 1 -17.85 6.79 4.68
C MET A 1 -17.65 6.76 3.17
N THR A 2 -17.67 7.92 2.50
CA THR A 2 -17.42 8.02 1.07
C THR A 2 -15.93 7.79 0.79
N THR A 3 -15.62 6.69 0.10
CA THR A 3 -14.25 6.31 -0.31
C THR A 3 -13.85 7.13 -1.54
N THR A 4 -13.40 8.36 -1.33
CA THR A 4 -12.80 9.17 -2.40
C THR A 4 -11.31 8.89 -2.42
N THR A 5 -10.83 8.27 -3.49
CA THR A 5 -9.39 8.13 -3.78
C THR A 5 -8.75 9.52 -3.71
N PRO A 6 -7.60 9.68 -3.02
CA PRO A 6 -6.94 10.97 -2.94
C PRO A 6 -6.56 11.47 -4.34
N PRO A 7 -6.81 12.76 -4.66
CA PRO A 7 -6.55 13.31 -5.99
C PRO A 7 -5.07 13.23 -6.38
N PHE A 8 -4.17 13.32 -5.39
CA PHE A 8 -2.73 13.17 -5.59
C PHE A 8 -2.11 12.38 -4.45
N ALA A 9 -1.47 11.26 -4.80
CA ALA A 9 -0.76 10.39 -3.86
C ALA A 9 0.72 10.27 -4.24
N CYS A 10 1.56 10.12 -3.22
CA CYS A 10 3.00 9.88 -3.39
C CYS A 10 3.32 8.40 -3.21
N MET A 11 4.06 7.82 -4.16
CA MET A 11 4.63 6.48 -4.02
C MET A 11 6.05 6.58 -3.47
N GLU A 12 6.40 5.82 -2.42
CA GLU A 12 7.68 5.95 -1.70
C GLU A 12 8.94 5.69 -2.55
N LEU A 13 8.82 5.13 -3.76
CA LEU A 13 9.94 4.68 -4.60
C LEU A 13 11.04 5.72 -4.83
N MET A 14 10.71 7.01 -4.76
CA MET A 14 11.67 8.11 -4.95
C MET A 14 12.47 8.45 -3.67
N TRP A 15 12.08 7.96 -2.49
CA TRP A 15 12.66 8.29 -1.18
C TRP A 15 13.52 7.17 -0.56
N GLY A 16 13.68 6.04 -1.26
CA GLY A 16 14.38 4.88 -0.71
C GLY A 16 13.57 4.18 0.38
N ASP A 17 14.24 3.61 1.38
CA ASP A 17 13.56 2.89 2.46
C ASP A 17 12.97 3.86 3.50
N VAL A 18 11.64 3.97 3.51
CA VAL A 18 10.84 4.77 4.45
C VAL A 18 10.21 3.94 5.57
N SER A 19 10.67 2.71 5.80
CA SER A 19 10.10 1.84 6.84
C SER A 19 10.53 2.22 8.28
N GLY A 20 9.83 1.66 9.26
CA GLY A 20 10.15 1.82 10.68
C GLY A 20 10.11 3.28 11.14
N ALA A 21 11.19 3.73 11.80
CA ALA A 21 11.28 5.09 12.34
C ALA A 21 11.28 6.21 11.27
N LYS A 22 11.47 5.87 9.99
CA LYS A 22 11.47 6.84 8.88
C LYS A 22 10.09 7.11 8.31
N LEU A 23 9.10 6.27 8.64
CA LEU A 23 7.77 6.34 8.03
C LEU A 23 7.06 7.64 8.40
N GLU A 24 6.97 7.97 9.68
CA GLU A 24 6.26 9.16 10.13
C GLU A 24 6.90 10.48 9.63
N PRO A 25 8.23 10.67 9.72
CA PRO A 25 8.89 11.83 9.11
C PRO A 25 8.59 11.97 7.62
N TRP A 26 8.57 10.86 6.88
CA TRP A 26 8.25 10.88 5.46
C TRP A 26 6.79 11.26 5.19
N LEU A 27 5.84 10.76 6.00
CA LEU A 27 4.43 11.15 5.91
C LEU A 27 4.23 12.65 6.17
N ASP A 28 4.99 13.22 7.12
CA ASP A 28 4.96 14.65 7.41
C ASP A 28 5.54 15.47 6.24
N GLU A 29 6.63 15.00 5.62
CA GLU A 29 7.26 15.63 4.46
C GLU A 29 6.31 15.68 3.25
N ILE A 30 5.73 14.55 2.83
CA ILE A 30 4.85 14.52 1.65
C ILE A 30 3.56 15.33 1.86
N ARG A 31 3.05 15.37 3.10
CA ARG A 31 1.94 16.25 3.45
C ARG A 31 2.36 17.71 3.28
N ALA A 32 3.54 18.09 3.74
CA ALA A 32 4.05 19.46 3.59
C ALA A 32 4.26 19.84 2.11
N ILE A 33 4.58 18.88 1.24
CA ILE A 33 4.65 19.08 -0.22
C ILE A 33 3.26 19.26 -0.85
N GLY A 34 2.20 18.77 -0.21
CA GLY A 34 0.81 18.91 -0.66
C GLY A 34 0.16 17.63 -1.17
N PHE A 35 0.79 16.46 -0.94
CA PHE A 35 0.15 15.19 -1.24
C PHE A 35 -1.01 14.91 -0.27
N THR A 36 -2.02 14.19 -0.77
CA THR A 36 -3.24 13.82 -0.03
C THR A 36 -3.36 12.32 0.21
N GLY A 37 -2.40 11.55 -0.30
CA GLY A 37 -2.35 10.12 -0.08
C GLY A 37 -0.99 9.50 -0.33
N VAL A 38 -0.89 8.21 -0.03
CA VAL A 38 0.35 7.43 -0.10
C VAL A 38 0.15 6.11 -0.80
N ALA A 39 1.17 5.67 -1.51
CA ALA A 39 1.32 4.29 -1.97
C ALA A 39 2.62 3.70 -1.42
N LEU A 40 2.50 2.60 -0.68
CA LEU A 40 3.61 2.00 0.07
C LEU A 40 3.86 0.56 -0.34
N ARG A 41 5.11 0.10 -0.22
CA ARG A 41 5.43 -1.32 -0.37
C ARG A 41 4.73 -2.13 0.72
N ARG A 42 4.29 -3.34 0.37
CA ARG A 42 3.66 -4.30 1.30
C ARG A 42 4.45 -4.48 2.59
N THR A 43 5.78 -4.59 2.52
CA THR A 43 6.63 -4.79 3.70
C THR A 43 6.72 -3.56 4.62
N THR A 44 6.48 -2.35 4.11
CA THR A 44 6.34 -1.15 4.96
C THR A 44 5.03 -1.19 5.76
N LEU A 45 4.00 -1.86 5.21
CA LEU A 45 2.68 -1.99 5.82
C LEU A 45 2.57 -3.21 6.77
N GLU A 46 3.41 -4.24 6.59
CA GLU A 46 3.40 -5.48 7.39
C GLU A 46 3.28 -5.27 8.91
N PRO A 47 4.02 -4.32 9.54
CA PRO A 47 3.91 -4.11 10.98
C PRO A 47 2.51 -3.69 11.46
N PHE A 48 1.65 -3.24 10.55
CA PHE A 48 0.29 -2.78 10.84
C PHE A 48 -0.79 -3.80 10.48
N PHE A 49 -0.43 -4.96 9.91
CA PHE A 49 -1.43 -5.96 9.48
C PHE A 49 -2.28 -6.49 10.64
N ALA A 50 -1.73 -6.56 11.85
CA ALA A 50 -2.46 -6.95 13.04
C ALA A 50 -3.31 -5.81 13.65
N GLU A 51 -3.03 -4.56 13.30
CA GLU A 51 -3.68 -3.37 13.87
C GLU A 51 -3.98 -2.32 12.78
N PRO A 52 -4.87 -2.58 11.81
CA PRO A 52 -5.06 -1.67 10.67
C PRO A 52 -5.57 -0.30 11.08
N ALA A 53 -6.39 -0.24 12.14
CA ALA A 53 -6.86 1.00 12.74
C ALA A 53 -5.72 1.93 13.20
N ARG A 54 -4.59 1.39 13.66
CA ARG A 54 -3.42 2.18 14.07
C ARG A 54 -2.83 2.92 12.88
N PHE A 55 -2.70 2.25 11.73
CA PHE A 55 -2.20 2.87 10.51
C PHE A 55 -3.21 3.87 9.92
N ALA A 56 -4.50 3.53 9.95
CA ALA A 56 -5.57 4.45 9.56
C ALA A 56 -5.51 5.77 10.35
N ALA A 57 -5.36 5.69 11.68
CA ALA A 57 -5.24 6.85 12.55
C ALA A 57 -3.98 7.69 12.26
N MET A 58 -2.85 7.03 11.96
CA MET A 58 -1.59 7.68 11.59
C MET A 58 -1.70 8.50 10.30
N LEU A 59 -2.45 8.00 9.30
CA LEU A 59 -2.72 8.73 8.06
C LEU A 59 -3.76 9.84 8.27
N ALA A 60 -4.84 9.54 8.98
CA ALA A 60 -5.93 10.48 9.22
C ALA A 60 -5.47 11.71 10.01
N SER A 61 -4.56 11.56 10.99
CA SER A 61 -3.99 12.69 11.74
C SER A 61 -3.20 13.66 10.84
N ARG A 62 -2.77 13.20 9.67
CA ARG A 62 -2.03 13.99 8.67
C ARG A 62 -2.90 14.46 7.51
N GLY A 63 -4.17 14.08 7.45
CA GLY A 63 -5.04 14.34 6.30
C GLY A 63 -4.64 13.52 5.07
N LEU A 64 -3.98 12.38 5.27
CA LEU A 64 -3.56 11.46 4.22
C LEU A 64 -4.52 10.26 4.15
N ALA A 65 -4.61 9.66 2.96
CA ALA A 65 -5.27 8.37 2.74
C ALA A 65 -4.31 7.34 2.13
N LEU A 66 -4.57 6.05 2.36
CA LEU A 66 -3.85 4.99 1.65
C LEU A 66 -4.44 4.87 0.24
N ALA A 67 -3.68 5.31 -0.76
CA ALA A 67 -4.07 5.28 -2.16
C ALA A 67 -3.81 3.91 -2.81
N GLY A 68 -2.81 3.17 -2.31
CA GLY A 68 -2.51 1.83 -2.80
C GLY A 68 -1.39 1.17 -2.01
N ALA A 69 -1.17 -0.11 -2.28
CA ALA A 69 0.06 -0.79 -1.92
C ALA A 69 0.69 -1.44 -3.15
N TYR A 70 1.96 -1.82 -3.03
CA TYR A 70 2.62 -2.58 -4.09
C TYR A 70 3.51 -3.69 -3.53
N THR A 71 3.68 -4.75 -4.33
CA THR A 71 4.57 -5.87 -3.99
C THR A 71 5.02 -6.62 -5.25
N THR A 72 5.96 -7.55 -5.12
CA THR A 72 6.46 -8.28 -6.28
C THR A 72 5.49 -9.39 -6.70
N ILE A 73 5.44 -9.73 -7.99
CA ILE A 73 4.57 -10.81 -8.48
C ILE A 73 4.90 -12.18 -7.87
N ASP A 74 6.15 -12.39 -7.45
CA ASP A 74 6.62 -13.61 -6.80
C ASP A 74 6.25 -13.68 -5.29
N THR A 75 5.54 -12.68 -4.78
CA THR A 75 5.06 -12.67 -3.39
C THR A 75 4.13 -13.85 -3.15
N PRO A 76 4.32 -14.65 -2.08
CA PRO A 76 3.47 -15.80 -1.82
C PRO A 76 1.99 -15.39 -1.70
N ALA A 77 1.08 -16.21 -2.26
CA ALA A 77 -0.36 -15.89 -2.31
C ALA A 77 -0.96 -15.55 -0.93
N ALA A 78 -0.56 -16.28 0.12
CA ALA A 78 -1.01 -15.99 1.48
C ALA A 78 -0.61 -14.58 1.97
N GLU A 79 0.53 -14.04 1.50
CA GLU A 79 0.91 -12.66 1.83
C GLU A 79 0.12 -11.62 1.03
N ILE A 80 -0.23 -11.95 -0.21
CA ILE A 80 -1.12 -11.14 -1.05
C ILE A 80 -2.51 -11.07 -0.41
N GLU A 81 -3.07 -12.20 0.02
CA GLU A 81 -4.37 -12.26 0.70
C GLU A 81 -4.39 -11.43 1.99
N ARG A 82 -3.34 -11.53 2.81
CA ARG A 82 -3.19 -10.67 4.01
C ARG A 82 -3.14 -9.19 3.65
N ALA A 83 -2.38 -8.82 2.62
CA ALA A 83 -2.31 -7.43 2.16
C ALA A 83 -3.68 -6.93 1.67
N CYS A 84 -4.40 -7.72 0.87
CA CYS A 84 -5.75 -7.39 0.42
C CYS A 84 -6.73 -7.23 1.60
N GLY A 85 -6.62 -8.09 2.61
CA GLY A 85 -7.39 -7.97 3.85
C GLY A 85 -7.16 -6.62 4.53
N PHE A 86 -5.89 -6.26 4.72
CA PHE A 86 -5.46 -4.97 5.28
C PHE A 86 -5.97 -3.78 4.46
N LEU A 87 -5.80 -3.79 3.13
CA LEU A 87 -6.26 -2.72 2.24
C LEU A 87 -7.78 -2.52 2.32
N ARG A 88 -8.54 -3.62 2.35
CA ARG A 88 -10.00 -3.59 2.47
C ARG A 88 -10.45 -2.94 3.78
N GLU A 89 -9.77 -3.22 4.90
CA GLU A 89 -10.08 -2.57 6.19
C GLU A 89 -9.85 -1.05 6.14
N LEU A 90 -8.90 -0.60 5.33
CA LEU A 90 -8.60 0.82 5.11
C LEU A 90 -9.43 1.47 3.99
N GLY A 91 -10.34 0.71 3.35
CA GLY A 91 -11.11 1.17 2.21
C GLY A 91 -10.27 1.43 0.94
N CYS A 92 -9.03 0.93 0.90
CA CYS A 92 -8.14 0.97 -0.25
C CYS A 92 -8.42 -0.22 -1.17
N ARG A 93 -8.48 0.03 -2.48
CA ARG A 93 -8.82 -1.00 -3.49
C ARG A 93 -7.64 -1.43 -4.35
N ASP A 94 -6.53 -0.70 -4.28
CA ASP A 94 -5.44 -0.81 -5.24
C ASP A 94 -4.25 -1.56 -4.63
N LEU A 95 -4.00 -2.77 -5.13
CA LEU A 95 -2.76 -3.51 -4.93
C LEU A 95 -2.05 -3.68 -6.27
N VAL A 96 -0.88 -3.07 -6.41
CA VAL A 96 -0.06 -3.16 -7.61
C VAL A 96 0.95 -4.31 -7.46
N LEU A 97 0.88 -5.28 -8.36
CA LEU A 97 1.91 -6.31 -8.50
C LEU A 97 2.91 -5.85 -9.54
N HIS A 98 4.19 -5.72 -9.18
CA HIS A 98 5.25 -5.33 -10.10
C HIS A 98 6.32 -6.42 -10.23
N GLY A 99 6.92 -6.52 -11.41
CA GLY A 99 7.87 -7.59 -11.74
C GLY A 99 7.25 -8.69 -12.61
N GLY A 100 8.06 -9.71 -12.88
CA GLY A 100 7.79 -10.79 -13.82
C GLY A 100 8.85 -10.90 -14.92
N THR A 101 9.94 -11.63 -14.64
CA THR A 101 10.79 -12.23 -15.69
C THR A 101 10.47 -13.70 -15.90
N ARG A 102 9.58 -14.30 -15.09
CA ARG A 102 9.09 -15.66 -15.31
C ARG A 102 8.14 -15.65 -16.49
N ALA A 103 8.50 -16.45 -17.51
CA ALA A 103 7.83 -16.55 -18.81
C ALA A 103 6.30 -16.54 -18.69
N ALA A 104 5.64 -15.92 -19.67
CA ALA A 104 4.22 -15.54 -19.77
C ALA A 104 3.13 -16.60 -19.41
N GLY A 105 3.46 -17.80 -18.93
CA GLY A 105 2.53 -18.90 -18.67
C GLY A 105 1.82 -18.90 -17.31
N GLU A 106 2.26 -18.14 -16.30
CA GLU A 106 1.67 -18.22 -14.94
C GLU A 106 0.65 -17.10 -14.60
N PHE A 107 0.47 -16.10 -15.48
CA PHE A 107 -0.48 -14.99 -15.28
C PHE A 107 -1.94 -15.43 -15.04
N ALA A 108 -2.35 -16.58 -15.59
CA ALA A 108 -3.71 -17.08 -15.48
C ALA A 108 -4.12 -17.46 -14.04
N ARG A 109 -3.17 -17.82 -13.16
CA ARG A 109 -3.49 -18.23 -11.78
C ARG A 109 -3.74 -17.06 -10.85
N SER A 110 -2.97 -15.98 -10.96
CA SER A 110 -3.13 -14.81 -10.09
C SER A 110 -4.39 -14.00 -10.42
N ALA A 111 -4.79 -13.94 -11.69
CA ALA A 111 -6.04 -13.29 -12.11
C ALA A 111 -7.30 -14.01 -11.57
N ALA A 112 -7.22 -15.34 -11.35
CA ALA A 112 -8.33 -16.12 -10.80
C ALA A 112 -8.54 -15.91 -9.29
N ILE A 113 -7.53 -15.42 -8.56
CA ILE A 113 -7.63 -15.09 -7.13
C ILE A 113 -8.29 -13.71 -6.93
N LEU A 114 -8.22 -12.85 -7.95
CA LEU A 114 -8.71 -11.47 -7.91
C LEU A 114 -10.10 -11.30 -8.56
N GLY A 115 -10.70 -12.38 -9.05
CA GLY A 115 -12.03 -12.43 -9.67
C GLY A 115 -13.14 -12.77 -8.69
#